data_AF-A0A7Y3NW69-F1
#
_entry.id   AF-A0A7Y3NW69-F1
#
_cell.length_a   1.000
_cell.length_b   1.000
_cell.length_c   1.000
_cell.angle_alpha   90.00
_cell.angle_beta   90.00
_cell.angle_gamma   90.00
#
_symmetry.space_group_name_H-M   'P 1'
#
loop_
_entity.id
_entity.type
_entity.pdbx_description
1 polymer ?
#
loop_
_entity_poly.entity_id
_entity_poly.type
_entity_poly.pdbx_seq_one_letter_code
_entity_poly.pdbx_strand_id
1 'polypeptide(L)'
;MSRMEFNGTKLRDLRTDRHATLKQLADHAGCTISYISSIEKGRIKSPNITILTKLAEYFQISTDEFVVSAKEMPKEPALDMQALRDLRKMKHLSLEKAAKLSGLHPTTLSKLENGHRRTAELGTLTALAGVYNVDVADLMLQREAYVDLSALVRQSDTVIIDGREISVKDKATKERVLTALRIAAAWASEESP
;
A
#
# COMPACT_ATOMS: atom_id res chain seq x y z
N MET A 1 -14.82 16.11 -8.76
CA MET A 1 -14.46 16.40 -7.35
C MET A 1 -13.96 15.11 -6.71
N SER A 2 -12.75 15.08 -6.16
CA SER A 2 -12.18 13.89 -5.53
C SER A 2 -12.95 13.56 -4.26
N ARG A 3 -13.45 12.32 -4.12
CA ARG A 3 -14.19 11.87 -2.93
C ARG A 3 -13.16 11.55 -1.84
N MET A 4 -13.05 12.42 -0.84
CA MET A 4 -12.30 12.16 0.40
C MET A 4 -13.06 11.13 1.24
N GLU A 5 -12.42 9.99 1.56
CA GLU A 5 -13.01 8.93 2.39
C GLU A 5 -12.23 8.80 3.71
N PHE A 6 -12.97 8.56 4.80
CA PHE A 6 -12.40 8.33 6.12
C PHE A 6 -11.72 6.96 6.20
N ASN A 7 -10.50 6.92 6.73
CA ASN A 7 -9.73 5.71 6.93
C ASN A 7 -10.04 5.05 8.29
N GLY A 8 -10.92 4.07 8.26
CA GLY A 8 -11.25 3.25 9.43
C GLY A 8 -10.07 2.45 9.99
N THR A 9 -9.12 2.02 9.16
CA THR A 9 -7.95 1.24 9.62
C THR A 9 -7.02 2.09 10.46
N LYS A 10 -6.75 3.33 10.04
CA LYS A 10 -5.96 4.30 10.80
C LYS A 10 -6.56 4.59 12.18
N LEU A 11 -7.90 4.72 12.27
CA LEU A 11 -8.57 4.90 13.55
C LEU A 11 -8.37 3.70 14.48
N ARG A 12 -8.43 2.49 13.93
CA ARG A 12 -8.20 1.26 14.69
C ARG A 12 -6.76 1.18 15.21
N ASP A 13 -5.78 1.51 14.37
CA ASP A 13 -4.37 1.47 14.73
C ASP A 13 -4.05 2.46 15.86
N LEU A 14 -4.50 3.72 15.72
CA LEU A 14 -4.36 4.74 16.76
C LEU A 14 -5.01 4.31 18.09
N ARG A 15 -6.19 3.68 18.01
CA ARG A 15 -6.87 3.16 19.18
C ARG A 15 -6.06 2.06 19.86
N THR A 16 -5.52 1.10 19.10
CA THR A 16 -4.73 0.00 19.66
C THR A 16 -3.40 0.46 20.22
N ASP A 17 -2.74 1.42 19.58
CA ASP A 17 -1.46 1.98 20.03
C ASP A 17 -1.61 2.73 21.36
N ARG A 18 -2.77 3.38 21.58
CA ARG A 18 -3.12 4.02 22.86
C ARG A 18 -3.79 3.09 23.87
N HIS A 19 -3.86 1.79 23.59
CA HIS A 19 -4.56 0.80 24.41
C HIS A 19 -6.01 1.19 24.77
N ALA A 20 -6.66 1.96 23.91
CA ALA A 20 -8.02 2.44 24.13
C ALA A 20 -9.05 1.38 23.70
N THR A 21 -10.13 1.27 24.46
CA THR A 21 -11.26 0.40 24.12
C THR A 21 -12.22 1.11 23.17
N LEU A 22 -12.99 0.35 22.40
CA LEU A 22 -14.06 0.90 21.56
C LEU A 22 -15.07 1.72 22.38
N LYS A 23 -15.30 1.31 23.64
CA LYS A 23 -16.18 2.02 24.58
C LYS A 23 -15.60 3.39 24.94
N GLN A 24 -14.33 3.48 25.30
CA GLN A 24 -13.68 4.75 25.64
C GLN A 24 -13.70 5.74 24.47
N LEU A 25 -13.45 5.28 23.24
CA LEU A 25 -13.57 6.14 22.05
C LEU A 25 -15.02 6.59 21.80
N ALA A 26 -15.98 5.67 21.95
CA ALA A 26 -17.39 5.96 21.74
C ALA A 26 -17.90 6.99 22.75
N ASP A 27 -17.56 6.81 24.03
CA ASP A 27 -17.90 7.71 25.12
C ASP A 27 -17.32 9.11 24.89
N HIS A 28 -16.04 9.20 24.49
CA HIS A 28 -15.38 10.49 24.21
C HIS A 28 -15.97 11.17 22.96
N ALA A 29 -16.19 10.42 21.88
CA ALA A 29 -16.78 10.94 20.65
C ALA A 29 -18.27 11.29 20.81
N GLY A 30 -18.94 10.79 21.86
CA GLY A 30 -20.39 10.94 22.05
C GLY A 30 -21.19 10.17 21.01
N CYS A 31 -20.76 8.96 20.66
CA CYS A 31 -21.48 8.05 19.76
C CYS A 31 -21.57 6.64 20.33
N THR A 32 -22.20 5.72 19.60
CA THR A 32 -22.33 4.33 20.06
C THR A 32 -21.09 3.50 19.76
N ILE A 33 -20.83 2.47 20.57
CA ILE A 33 -19.74 1.50 20.36
C ILE A 33 -19.83 0.89 18.96
N SER A 34 -21.05 0.54 18.52
CA SER A 34 -21.32 -0.03 17.20
C SER A 34 -20.98 0.93 16.05
N TYR A 35 -21.11 2.24 16.28
CA TYR A 35 -20.73 3.27 15.30
C TYR A 35 -19.22 3.31 15.11
N ILE A 36 -18.43 3.39 16.19
CA ILE A 36 -16.96 3.32 16.12
C ILE A 36 -16.51 2.00 15.45
N SER A 37 -17.11 0.86 15.83
CA SER A 37 -16.78 -0.43 15.20
C SER A 37 -17.10 -0.45 13.69
N SER A 38 -18.18 0.21 13.27
CA SER A 38 -18.56 0.29 11.86
C SER A 38 -17.67 1.23 11.06
N ILE A 39 -17.16 2.29 11.69
CA ILE A 39 -16.11 3.16 11.12
C ILE A 39 -14.82 2.36 10.93
N GLU A 40 -14.31 1.68 11.98
CA GLU A 40 -13.06 0.92 11.90
C GLU A 40 -13.08 -0.17 10.82
N LYS A 41 -14.27 -0.77 10.60
CA LYS A 41 -14.49 -1.79 9.55
C LYS A 41 -14.71 -1.21 8.16
N GLY A 42 -14.69 0.12 8.00
CA GLY A 42 -14.88 0.80 6.71
C GLY A 42 -16.32 0.76 6.18
N ARG A 43 -17.30 0.36 7.00
CA ARG A 43 -18.73 0.41 6.62
C ARG A 43 -19.24 1.85 6.60
N ILE A 44 -18.70 2.70 7.47
CA ILE A 44 -18.96 4.13 7.53
C ILE A 44 -17.72 4.85 7.01
N LYS A 45 -17.83 5.44 5.82
CA LYS A 45 -16.72 6.10 5.11
C LYS A 45 -16.75 7.63 5.22
N SER A 46 -17.80 8.17 5.80
CA SER A 46 -18.02 9.61 5.96
C SER A 46 -18.69 9.86 7.32
N PRO A 47 -17.96 9.69 8.44
CA PRO A 47 -18.48 10.05 9.75
C PRO A 47 -18.77 11.55 9.81
N ASN A 48 -19.69 11.94 10.70
CA ASN A 48 -20.03 13.35 10.90
C ASN A 48 -18.79 14.13 11.38
N ILE A 49 -18.60 15.36 10.88
CA ILE A 49 -17.52 16.27 11.25
C ILE A 49 -17.36 16.42 12.77
N THR A 50 -18.46 16.49 13.54
CA THR A 50 -18.40 16.59 15.01
C THR A 50 -17.74 15.37 15.66
N ILE A 51 -18.02 14.16 15.14
CA ILE A 51 -17.39 12.93 15.62
C ILE A 51 -15.91 12.90 15.23
N LEU A 52 -15.62 13.30 14.00
CA LEU A 52 -14.28 13.42 13.45
C LEU A 52 -13.39 14.35 14.30
N THR A 53 -13.88 15.54 14.65
CA THR A 53 -13.16 16.51 15.49
C THR A 53 -12.87 15.94 16.87
N LYS A 54 -13.86 15.32 17.53
CA LYS A 54 -13.65 14.71 18.86
C LYS A 54 -12.66 13.55 18.84
N LEU A 55 -12.69 12.73 17.79
CA LEU A 55 -11.68 11.68 17.62
C LEU A 55 -10.28 12.29 17.40
N ALA A 56 -10.18 13.35 16.60
CA ALA A 56 -8.93 14.08 16.38
C ALA A 56 -8.36 14.67 17.67
N GLU A 57 -9.21 15.27 18.50
CA GLU A 57 -8.87 15.78 19.82
C GLU A 57 -8.38 14.67 20.76
N TYR A 58 -9.09 13.53 20.81
CA TYR A 58 -8.68 12.37 21.62
C TYR A 58 -7.26 11.91 21.26
N PHE A 59 -6.95 11.89 19.96
CA PHE A 59 -5.66 11.45 19.43
C PHE A 59 -4.63 12.57 19.30
N GLN A 60 -4.99 13.83 19.57
CA GLN A 60 -4.13 15.00 19.36
C GLN A 60 -3.52 15.06 17.95
N ILE A 61 -4.35 14.79 16.94
CA ILE A 61 -3.97 14.86 15.52
C ILE A 61 -4.93 15.79 14.77
N SER A 62 -4.61 16.13 13.52
CA SER A 62 -5.56 16.86 12.66
C SER A 62 -6.67 15.94 12.14
N THR A 63 -7.83 16.50 11.78
CA THR A 63 -8.91 15.71 11.13
C THR A 63 -8.47 15.15 9.78
N ASP A 64 -7.53 15.81 9.10
CA ASP A 64 -6.99 15.38 7.81
C ASP A 64 -6.20 14.08 7.92
N GLU A 65 -5.59 13.79 9.07
CA GLU A 65 -4.86 12.52 9.32
C GLU A 65 -5.79 11.28 9.30
N PHE A 66 -7.10 11.45 9.47
CA PHE A 66 -8.06 10.36 9.28
C PHE A 66 -8.53 10.21 7.83
N VAL A 67 -8.27 11.20 6.98
CA VAL A 67 -8.78 11.23 5.61
C VAL A 67 -7.68 10.73 4.69
N VAL A 68 -7.89 9.55 4.12
CA VAL A 68 -7.01 9.06 3.07
C VAL A 68 -7.53 9.61 1.76
N SER A 69 -6.75 10.47 1.11
CA SER A 69 -6.88 10.59 -0.35
C SER A 69 -6.56 9.21 -0.93
N ALA A 70 -7.26 8.75 -1.97
CA ALA A 70 -6.93 7.51 -2.68
C ALA A 70 -5.50 7.48 -3.31
N LYS A 71 -4.63 8.41 -2.90
CA LYS A 71 -3.26 8.68 -3.31
C LYS A 71 -2.25 8.66 -2.16
N GLU A 72 -2.59 8.23 -0.95
CA GLU A 72 -1.54 8.04 0.06
C GLU A 72 -0.73 6.77 -0.24
N MET A 73 0.39 7.02 -0.93
CA MET A 73 1.51 6.11 -1.08
C MET A 73 1.97 5.58 0.28
N PRO A 74 2.59 4.40 0.32
CA PRO A 74 3.34 3.98 1.50
C PRO A 74 4.32 5.10 1.92
N LYS A 75 4.38 5.41 3.22
CA LYS A 75 5.31 6.40 3.81
C LYS A 75 6.79 6.04 3.57
N GLU A 76 7.06 4.79 3.25
CA GLU A 76 8.37 4.29 2.86
C GLU A 76 8.39 4.02 1.35
N PRO A 77 9.51 4.32 0.67
CA PRO A 77 9.60 4.06 -0.75
C PRO A 77 9.48 2.56 -1.03
N ALA A 78 8.67 2.23 -2.04
CA ALA A 78 8.63 0.88 -2.56
C ALA A 78 10.01 0.51 -3.11
N LEU A 79 10.45 -0.71 -2.85
CA LEU A 79 11.72 -1.24 -3.31
C LEU A 79 11.61 -1.87 -4.69
N ASP A 80 12.67 -1.79 -5.49
CA ASP A 80 12.84 -2.67 -6.65
C ASP A 80 13.52 -3.96 -6.20
N MET A 81 12.71 -5.02 -6.04
CA MET A 81 13.19 -6.32 -5.57
C MET A 81 14.13 -6.98 -6.56
N GLN A 82 13.92 -6.74 -7.85
CA GLN A 82 14.73 -7.32 -8.91
C GLN A 82 16.08 -6.59 -8.95
N ALA A 83 16.09 -5.26 -8.86
CA ALA A 83 17.32 -4.47 -8.75
C ALA A 83 18.15 -4.90 -7.53
N LEU A 84 17.53 -5.09 -6.35
CA LEU A 84 18.23 -5.59 -5.16
C LEU A 84 18.95 -6.92 -5.41
N ARG A 85 18.26 -7.88 -6.02
CA ARG A 85 18.82 -9.20 -6.32
C ARG A 85 19.91 -9.13 -7.38
N ASP A 86 19.71 -8.33 -8.43
CA ASP A 86 20.63 -8.22 -9.55
C ASP A 86 21.91 -7.47 -9.16
N LEU A 87 21.79 -6.37 -8.41
CA LEU A 87 22.94 -5.66 -7.85
C LEU A 87 23.78 -6.57 -6.96
N ARG A 88 23.14 -7.38 -6.10
CA ARG A 88 23.85 -8.35 -5.27
C ARG A 88 24.63 -9.36 -6.11
N LYS A 89 24.01 -9.91 -7.16
CA LYS A 89 24.66 -10.87 -8.07
C LYS A 89 25.78 -10.23 -8.88
N MET A 90 25.60 -9.01 -9.38
CA MET A 90 26.63 -8.23 -10.09
C MET A 90 27.83 -7.91 -9.21
N LYS A 91 27.62 -7.73 -7.89
CA LYS A 91 28.71 -7.61 -6.91
C LYS A 91 29.29 -8.95 -6.45
N HIS A 92 28.84 -10.07 -7.03
CA HIS A 92 29.27 -11.42 -6.67
C HIS A 92 29.11 -11.74 -5.17
N LEU A 93 28.05 -11.23 -4.55
CA LEU A 93 27.77 -11.44 -3.13
C LEU A 93 26.73 -12.55 -2.92
N SER A 94 27.01 -13.44 -1.96
CA SER A 94 25.96 -14.29 -1.41
C SER A 94 24.97 -13.45 -0.60
N LEU A 95 23.75 -13.96 -0.44
CA LEU A 95 22.70 -13.30 0.36
C LEU A 95 23.16 -13.08 1.81
N GLU A 96 23.84 -14.05 2.41
CA GLU A 96 24.39 -13.95 3.76
C GLU A 96 25.50 -12.90 3.86
N LYS A 97 26.39 -12.83 2.86
CA LYS A 97 27.48 -11.85 2.86
C LYS A 97 26.94 -10.44 2.68
N ALA A 98 25.98 -10.23 1.78
CA ALA A 98 25.35 -8.93 1.57
C ALA A 98 24.56 -8.47 2.82
N ALA A 99 23.82 -9.38 3.45
CA ALA A 99 23.09 -9.09 4.69
C ALA A 99 24.06 -8.66 5.80
N LYS A 100 25.13 -9.44 6.03
CA LYS A 100 26.14 -9.13 7.04
C LYS A 100 26.83 -7.79 6.79
N LEU A 101 27.23 -7.50 5.55
CA LEU A 101 27.85 -6.21 5.20
C LEU A 101 26.91 -5.02 5.38
N SER A 102 25.60 -5.24 5.20
CA SER A 102 24.57 -4.20 5.37
C SER A 102 24.07 -4.09 6.83
N GLY A 103 24.61 -4.87 7.76
CA GLY A 103 24.13 -4.93 9.15
C GLY A 103 22.74 -5.56 9.32
N LEU A 104 22.29 -6.33 8.33
CA LEU A 104 20.98 -6.98 8.30
C LEU A 104 21.08 -8.46 8.63
N HIS A 105 19.98 -9.01 9.15
CA HIS A 105 19.82 -10.47 9.23
C HIS A 105 19.53 -11.04 7.82
N PRO A 106 20.07 -12.21 7.43
CA PRO A 106 19.84 -12.82 6.12
C PRO A 106 18.35 -12.98 5.75
N THR A 107 17.51 -13.34 6.73
CA THR A 107 16.05 -13.45 6.51
C THR A 107 15.39 -12.12 6.17
N THR A 108 15.91 -11.00 6.68
CA THR A 108 15.42 -9.65 6.34
C THR A 108 15.70 -9.36 4.88
N LEU A 109 16.94 -9.56 4.42
CA LEU A 109 17.30 -9.33 3.01
C LEU A 109 16.55 -10.26 2.06
N SER A 110 16.38 -11.53 2.43
CA SER A 110 15.57 -12.49 1.65
C SER A 110 14.11 -12.05 1.50
N LYS A 111 13.48 -11.53 2.56
CA LYS A 111 12.11 -11.01 2.48
C LYS A 111 12.00 -9.80 1.54
N LEU A 112 13.03 -8.95 1.49
CA LEU A 112 13.10 -7.79 0.58
C LEU A 112 13.24 -8.25 -0.88
N GLU A 113 14.22 -9.10 -1.20
CA GLU A 113 14.46 -9.59 -2.57
C GLU A 113 13.29 -10.41 -3.12
N ASN A 114 12.56 -11.12 -2.26
CA ASN A 114 11.43 -11.95 -2.67
C ASN A 114 10.08 -11.23 -2.58
N GLY A 115 10.05 -9.92 -2.32
CA GLY A 115 8.81 -9.12 -2.30
C GLY A 115 7.83 -9.44 -1.16
N HIS A 116 8.24 -10.28 -0.20
CA HIS A 116 7.52 -10.55 1.04
C HIS A 116 7.54 -9.34 1.99
N ARG A 117 8.51 -8.43 1.80
CA ARG A 117 8.56 -7.09 2.36
C ARG A 117 8.92 -6.12 1.24
N ARG A 118 8.04 -5.16 0.95
CA ARG A 118 8.15 -4.27 -0.23
C ARG A 118 8.66 -2.87 0.10
N THR A 119 8.88 -2.60 1.38
CA THR A 119 9.35 -1.31 1.88
C THR A 119 10.44 -1.53 2.93
N ALA A 120 11.33 -0.56 3.07
CA ALA A 120 12.36 -0.55 4.10
C ALA A 120 12.63 0.87 4.59
N GLU A 121 13.13 0.96 5.81
CA GLU A 121 13.58 2.21 6.41
C GLU A 121 14.78 2.78 5.66
N LEU A 122 14.90 4.12 5.62
CA LEU A 122 15.98 4.81 4.91
C LEU A 122 17.39 4.34 5.35
N GLY A 123 17.57 4.01 6.63
CA GLY A 123 18.84 3.47 7.13
C GLY A 123 19.19 2.12 6.51
N THR A 124 18.20 1.25 6.30
CA THR A 124 18.37 -0.04 5.62
C THR A 124 18.74 0.16 4.14
N LEU A 125 18.07 1.10 3.47
CA LEU A 125 18.35 1.43 2.07
C LEU A 125 19.76 2.00 1.90
N THR A 126 20.17 2.90 2.79
CA THR A 126 21.50 3.51 2.77
C THR A 126 22.60 2.46 2.97
N ALA A 127 22.39 1.50 3.88
CA ALA A 127 23.33 0.41 4.11
C ALA A 127 23.49 -0.49 2.88
N LEU A 128 22.37 -0.90 2.26
CA LEU A 128 22.38 -1.72 1.05
C LEU A 128 23.01 -0.98 -0.14
N ALA A 129 22.68 0.31 -0.30
CA ALA A 129 23.23 1.15 -1.35
C ALA A 129 24.75 1.30 -1.21
N GLY A 130 25.24 1.45 0.02
CA GLY A 130 26.68 1.44 0.32
C GLY A 130 27.37 0.13 -0.04
N VAL A 131 26.75 -1.02 0.29
CA VAL A 131 27.30 -2.34 -0.06
C VAL A 131 27.32 -2.58 -1.57
N TYR A 132 26.29 -2.10 -2.28
CA TYR A 132 26.19 -2.23 -3.73
C TYR A 132 26.85 -1.10 -4.51
N ASN A 133 27.36 -0.06 -3.82
CA ASN A 133 27.98 1.13 -4.41
C ASN A 133 27.10 1.75 -5.50
N VAL A 134 25.84 2.03 -5.14
CA VAL A 134 24.82 2.69 -5.98
C VAL A 134 24.12 3.79 -5.16
N ASP A 135 23.31 4.61 -5.81
CA ASP A 135 22.46 5.56 -5.09
C ASP A 135 21.27 4.82 -4.44
N VAL A 136 20.72 5.39 -3.36
CA VAL A 136 19.50 4.86 -2.73
C VAL A 136 18.34 4.81 -3.72
N ALA A 137 18.27 5.79 -4.64
CA ALA A 137 17.29 5.83 -5.72
C ALA A 137 17.37 4.62 -6.65
N ASP A 138 18.55 4.02 -6.85
CA ASP A 138 18.73 2.83 -7.69
C ASP A 138 18.13 1.56 -7.06
N LEU A 139 17.89 1.58 -5.73
CA LEU A 139 17.21 0.50 -5.00
C LEU A 139 15.70 0.72 -4.89
N MET A 140 15.26 1.94 -5.18
CA MET A 140 13.87 2.33 -5.09
C MET A 140 13.15 2.01 -6.38
N LEU A 141 11.90 1.57 -6.23
CA LEU A 141 11.00 1.42 -7.36
C LEU A 141 10.67 2.81 -7.91
N GLN A 142 11.41 3.22 -8.94
CA GLN A 142 11.12 4.43 -9.69
C GLN A 142 9.71 4.27 -10.29
N ARG A 143 8.82 5.23 -10.02
CA ARG A 143 7.36 5.12 -10.24
C ARG A 143 6.94 5.00 -11.72
N GLU A 144 7.88 4.81 -12.65
CA GLU A 144 7.65 4.77 -14.09
C GLU A 144 7.30 3.37 -14.64
N ALA A 145 7.27 2.32 -13.81
CA ALA A 145 7.19 0.94 -14.33
C ALA A 145 6.10 0.04 -13.72
N TYR A 146 5.02 0.56 -13.14
CA TYR A 146 3.85 -0.27 -12.80
C TYR A 146 2.53 0.37 -13.21
N VAL A 147 1.74 -0.39 -13.97
CA VAL A 147 0.41 -0.01 -14.41
C VAL A 147 -0.61 -0.95 -13.77
N ASP A 148 -1.45 -0.42 -12.88
CA ASP A 148 -2.63 -1.15 -12.43
C ASP A 148 -3.70 -1.09 -13.52
N LEU A 149 -3.68 -2.12 -14.38
CA LEU A 149 -4.63 -2.28 -15.48
C LEU A 149 -6.09 -2.30 -14.98
N SER A 150 -6.34 -2.86 -13.79
CA SER A 150 -7.69 -2.90 -13.22
C SER A 150 -8.15 -1.52 -12.77
N ALA A 151 -7.26 -0.71 -12.20
CA ALA A 151 -7.57 0.68 -11.85
C ALA A 151 -7.79 1.54 -13.11
N LEU A 152 -6.96 1.38 -14.14
CA LEU A 152 -7.13 2.08 -15.42
C LEU A 152 -8.48 1.77 -16.06
N VAL A 153 -8.86 0.49 -16.14
CA VAL A 153 -10.16 0.09 -16.71
C VAL A 153 -11.32 0.72 -15.94
N ARG A 154 -11.24 0.80 -14.60
CA ARG A 154 -12.32 1.42 -13.79
C ARG A 154 -12.51 2.91 -14.06
N GLN A 155 -11.41 3.62 -14.27
CA GLN A 155 -11.36 5.08 -14.46
C GLN A 155 -11.55 5.52 -15.91
N SER A 156 -11.53 4.57 -16.85
CA SER A 156 -11.67 4.87 -18.28
C SER A 156 -13.11 4.67 -18.76
N ASP A 157 -13.45 5.41 -19.82
CA ASP A 157 -14.66 5.23 -20.61
C ASP A 157 -14.44 4.32 -21.83
N THR A 158 -13.20 4.27 -22.32
CA THR A 158 -12.75 3.44 -23.45
C THR A 158 -11.39 2.85 -23.10
N VAL A 159 -11.17 1.58 -23.46
CA VAL A 159 -9.87 0.89 -23.33
C VAL A 159 -9.50 0.26 -24.66
N ILE A 160 -8.20 0.13 -24.93
CA ILE A 160 -7.70 -0.56 -26.13
C ILE A 160 -7.17 -1.93 -25.70
N ILE A 161 -7.70 -3.00 -26.27
CA ILE A 161 -7.27 -4.38 -26.03
C ILE A 161 -7.04 -5.03 -27.39
N ASP A 162 -5.83 -5.55 -27.63
CA ASP A 162 -5.46 -6.18 -28.91
C ASP A 162 -5.73 -5.28 -30.13
N GLY A 163 -5.38 -3.99 -30.01
CA GLY A 163 -5.57 -2.99 -31.07
C GLY A 163 -7.02 -2.57 -31.31
N ARG A 164 -7.98 -3.07 -30.53
CA ARG A 164 -9.41 -2.74 -30.67
C ARG A 164 -9.86 -1.79 -29.56
N GLU A 165 -10.58 -0.74 -29.94
CA GLU A 165 -11.25 0.14 -28.99
C GLU A 165 -12.51 -0.52 -28.42
N ILE A 166 -12.61 -0.56 -27.10
CA ILE A 166 -13.75 -1.13 -26.37
C ILE A 166 -14.29 -0.08 -25.43
N SER A 167 -15.55 0.32 -25.63
CA SER A 167 -16.27 1.17 -24.69
C SER A 167 -16.56 0.40 -23.40
N VAL A 168 -16.15 0.95 -22.27
CA VAL A 168 -16.39 0.42 -20.91
C VAL A 168 -17.25 1.38 -20.07
N LYS A 169 -18.00 2.28 -20.71
CA LYS A 169 -18.96 3.17 -20.01
C LYS A 169 -20.03 2.37 -19.29
N ASP A 170 -20.49 1.26 -19.88
CA ASP A 170 -21.48 0.40 -19.25
C ASP A 170 -20.86 -0.55 -18.22
N LYS A 171 -21.60 -0.78 -17.13
CA LYS A 171 -21.13 -1.59 -16.00
C LYS A 171 -20.86 -3.04 -16.38
N ALA A 172 -21.62 -3.61 -17.32
CA ALA A 172 -21.51 -5.01 -17.68
C ALA A 172 -20.22 -5.29 -18.47
N THR A 173 -19.91 -4.46 -19.47
CA THR A 173 -18.67 -4.54 -20.24
C THR A 173 -17.46 -4.23 -19.37
N LYS A 174 -17.55 -3.21 -18.50
CA LYS A 174 -16.49 -2.91 -17.52
C LYS A 174 -16.17 -4.10 -16.62
N GLU A 175 -17.18 -4.77 -16.06
CA GLU A 175 -16.95 -5.97 -15.23
C GLU A 175 -16.43 -7.16 -16.03
N ARG A 176 -16.83 -7.33 -17.29
CA ARG A 176 -16.28 -8.38 -18.16
C ARG A 176 -14.77 -8.20 -18.38
N VAL A 177 -14.34 -6.98 -18.68
CA VAL A 177 -12.90 -6.66 -18.84
C VAL A 177 -12.13 -6.88 -17.52
N LEU A 178 -12.67 -6.41 -16.39
CA LEU A 178 -12.04 -6.63 -15.09
C LEU A 178 -11.95 -8.12 -14.72
N THR A 179 -12.95 -8.91 -15.09
CA THR A 179 -12.95 -10.37 -14.87
C THR A 179 -11.90 -11.06 -15.74
N ALA A 180 -11.76 -10.65 -17.00
CA ALA A 180 -10.69 -11.14 -17.86
C ALA A 180 -9.30 -10.84 -17.28
N LEU A 181 -9.08 -9.64 -16.73
CA LEU A 181 -7.83 -9.29 -16.05
C LEU A 181 -7.58 -10.15 -14.80
N ARG A 182 -8.62 -10.47 -14.01
CA ARG A 182 -8.48 -11.37 -12.85
C ARG A 182 -8.08 -12.79 -13.27
N ILE A 183 -8.68 -13.30 -14.35
CA ILE A 183 -8.35 -14.62 -14.91
C ILE A 183 -6.91 -14.62 -15.44
N ALA A 184 -6.53 -13.59 -16.21
CA ALA A 184 -5.18 -13.44 -16.73
C ALA A 184 -4.14 -13.36 -15.60
N ALA A 185 -4.45 -12.65 -14.52
CA ALA A 185 -3.59 -12.59 -13.34
C ALA A 185 -3.44 -13.95 -12.64
N ALA A 186 -4.53 -14.74 -12.54
CA ALA A 186 -4.47 -16.09 -12.00
C ALA A 186 -3.61 -17.01 -12.87
N TRP A 187 -3.84 -17.02 -14.18
CA TRP A 187 -3.04 -17.80 -15.14
C TRP A 187 -1.55 -17.42 -15.14
N ALA A 188 -1.23 -16.13 -15.06
CA ALA A 188 0.15 -15.67 -15.00
C ALA A 188 0.85 -15.97 -13.66
N SER A 189 0.09 -16.28 -12.61
CA SER A 189 0.61 -16.58 -11.26
C SER A 189 0.74 -18.08 -10.98
N GLU A 190 0.18 -18.94 -11.83
CA GLU A 190 0.46 -20.37 -11.81
C GLU A 190 1.86 -20.58 -12.38
N GLU A 191 2.79 -21.13 -11.57
CA GLU A 191 4.16 -21.43 -12.00
C GLU A 191 4.12 -22.30 -13.27
N SER A 192 4.81 -21.85 -14.33
CA SER A 192 5.06 -22.67 -15.50
C SER A 192 5.84 -23.92 -15.07
N PRO A 193 5.46 -25.13 -15.51
CA PRO A 193 6.10 -26.39 -15.10
C PRO A 193 7.59 -26.45 -15.44
#